data_AF-A0A9W7GD90-F1
#
_entry.id   AF-A0A9W7GD90-F1
#
_cell.length_a   1.000
_cell.length_b   1.000
_cell.length_c   1.000
_cell.angle_alpha   90.00
_cell.angle_beta   90.00
_cell.angle_gamma   90.00
#
_symmetry.space_group_name_H-M   'P 1'
#
loop_
_entity.id
_entity.type
_entity.pdbx_description
1 polymer ?
#
loop_
_entity_poly.entity_id
_entity_poly.type
_entity_poly.pdbx_seq_one_letter_code
_entity_poly.pdbx_strand_id
1 'polypeptide(L)'
;MVDIADPQNTVDNADDDIALDEMPDGKIGFKGQRSSVQDEDSPHQVPPFVQNYANRVAKSPLTYLIMSVIFMLLFSAIGFLVRDDRPDFTKADAGFDARGTDIYGANVQFENFVKQAICDGSVTYNADGSKMANYGNILYLYYNCDDDDDDDRRLDEEKDMVISTNDDRRRLDATNDDRMCTYSNPHYYENYNLPIQIIFEPQSSDDIFDDVNSLIQMCKIGERIIDEDDMIWKYYEEEFKVCESRSLGNSVGVYFNKACSEITQIDADSFKTDLVACTELWNEGKLTFFPDSNTLADCAKTPNNDTLAYCLNPKCFKANIMYDVLNAVLPKDFPTSKKATYAKVIVMSSSYGYAAKQAHYQLLDMHSSRETFGDAIIVAYRSGGKMQIFTNQLLADNVFSGGAFIVVFLILWFHTTSGFIALFGFLQILLNLGVAYGIYMAVFFLPFFPFLKLCGNFCGRGDRGR
;
A
#
# COMPACT_ATOMS: atom_id res chain seq x y z
N MET A 1 20.29 13.64 43.96
CA MET A 1 20.89 14.99 44.02
C MET A 1 20.18 15.81 42.95
N VAL A 2 19.12 16.57 43.20
CA VAL A 2 18.60 17.20 44.42
C VAL A 2 17.07 16.98 44.46
N ASP A 3 16.53 17.00 45.68
CA ASP A 3 15.31 16.33 46.13
C ASP A 3 13.95 16.92 45.73
N ILE A 4 13.00 15.99 45.76
CA ILE A 4 11.54 16.08 45.74
C ILE A 4 11.03 16.54 47.12
N ALA A 5 10.04 17.44 47.17
CA ALA A 5 8.94 17.41 48.16
C ALA A 5 7.85 18.46 47.86
N ASP A 6 6.62 17.97 47.71
CA ASP A 6 5.32 18.65 47.87
C ASP A 6 4.78 18.32 49.29
N PRO A 7 3.55 18.64 49.73
CA PRO A 7 2.78 19.89 49.79
C PRO A 7 2.44 20.28 51.26
N GLN A 8 1.90 21.49 51.51
CA GLN A 8 1.03 21.71 52.69
C GLN A 8 -0.21 22.56 52.40
N ASN A 9 -1.33 21.93 52.73
CA ASN A 9 -2.69 22.42 52.93
C ASN A 9 -2.75 23.35 54.14
N THR A 10 -3.40 24.51 54.05
CA THR A 10 -4.11 25.11 55.21
C THR A 10 -5.28 25.98 54.73
N VAL A 11 -6.46 25.52 55.12
CA VAL A 11 -7.75 26.21 55.21
C VAL A 11 -7.63 27.27 56.30
N ASP A 12 -8.13 28.49 56.07
CA ASP A 12 -8.61 29.36 57.16
C ASP A 12 -9.84 30.15 56.70
N ASN A 13 -10.91 29.96 57.47
CA ASN A 13 -12.19 30.66 57.42
C ASN A 13 -12.17 31.80 58.45
N ALA A 14 -13.08 32.75 58.24
CA ALA A 14 -13.68 33.65 59.24
C ALA A 14 -12.81 34.89 59.60
N ASP A 15 -13.31 36.11 59.79
CA ASP A 15 -14.62 36.56 60.28
C ASP A 15 -14.91 37.99 59.78
N ASP A 16 -16.20 38.29 59.61
CA ASP A 16 -16.79 39.61 59.40
C ASP A 16 -16.82 40.42 60.72
N ASP A 17 -16.15 41.58 60.76
CA ASP A 17 -16.30 42.53 61.86
C ASP A 17 -17.40 43.57 61.57
N ILE A 18 -18.50 43.40 62.28
CA ILE A 18 -19.67 44.27 62.36
C ILE A 18 -19.35 45.40 63.35
N ALA A 19 -19.29 46.65 62.86
CA ALA A 19 -19.27 47.82 63.73
C ALA A 19 -20.70 48.16 64.18
N LEU A 20 -20.95 48.00 65.48
CA LEU A 20 -22.17 48.39 66.19
C LEU A 20 -22.09 49.87 66.58
N ASP A 21 -23.12 50.65 66.21
CA ASP A 21 -23.40 51.94 66.83
C ASP A 21 -24.83 51.89 67.43
N GLU A 22 -24.92 52.16 68.73
CA GLU A 22 -26.14 52.11 69.53
C GLU A 22 -27.04 53.34 69.26
N MET A 23 -28.34 53.09 69.02
CA MET A 23 -29.40 54.10 69.05
C MET A 23 -30.15 54.05 70.40
N PRO A 24 -30.48 55.20 71.02
CA PRO A 24 -31.51 55.24 72.05
C PRO A 24 -32.86 55.51 71.36
N ASP A 25 -33.69 54.47 71.28
CA ASP A 25 -35.11 54.48 71.63
C ASP A 25 -35.84 53.34 70.92
N GLY A 26 -36.23 52.35 71.73
CA GLY A 26 -36.84 51.10 71.30
C GLY A 26 -38.13 51.29 70.52
N LYS A 27 -38.04 51.05 69.21
CA LYS A 27 -39.12 50.53 68.36
C LYS A 27 -38.51 49.54 67.37
N ILE A 28 -38.68 48.25 67.64
CA ILE A 28 -38.32 47.17 66.73
C ILE A 28 -39.35 47.16 65.60
N GLY A 29 -39.07 47.95 64.57
CA GLY A 29 -39.73 47.89 63.28
C GLY A 29 -38.68 47.55 62.24
N PHE A 30 -38.87 46.46 61.51
CA PHE A 30 -38.06 46.10 60.35
C PHE A 30 -38.15 47.22 59.30
N LYS A 31 -37.26 48.21 59.40
CA LYS A 31 -36.86 49.06 58.28
C LYS A 31 -35.89 48.24 57.45
N GLY A 32 -36.44 47.27 56.72
CA GLY A 32 -35.82 46.85 55.47
C GLY A 32 -35.78 48.10 54.59
N GLN A 33 -34.61 48.72 54.51
CA GLN A 33 -34.31 49.72 53.51
C GLN A 33 -34.71 49.06 52.18
N ARG A 34 -35.80 49.56 51.61
CA ARG A 34 -36.09 49.42 50.19
C ARG A 34 -35.00 50.24 49.48
N SER A 35 -33.75 49.76 49.53
CA SER A 35 -32.83 49.98 48.44
C SER A 35 -33.59 49.47 47.24
N SER A 36 -34.01 50.41 46.40
CA SER A 36 -34.33 50.15 45.02
C SER A 36 -33.41 49.04 44.55
N VAL A 37 -34.00 47.89 44.22
CA VAL A 37 -33.41 47.03 43.20
C VAL A 37 -33.15 48.00 42.06
N GLN A 38 -31.88 48.40 41.89
CA GLN A 38 -31.47 48.99 40.64
C GLN A 38 -31.77 47.88 39.64
N ASP A 39 -32.81 48.12 38.83
CA ASP A 39 -32.94 47.45 37.56
C ASP A 39 -31.56 47.53 36.91
N GLU A 40 -30.89 46.39 36.80
CA GLU A 40 -29.74 46.20 35.93
C GLU A 40 -30.22 46.18 34.46
N ASP A 41 -31.10 47.12 34.10
CA ASP A 41 -31.46 47.46 32.73
C ASP A 41 -30.40 48.46 32.22
N SER A 42 -29.16 47.97 32.16
CA SER A 42 -28.18 48.54 31.26
C SER A 42 -28.53 48.01 29.88
N PRO A 43 -29.00 48.82 28.91
CA PRO A 43 -29.13 48.33 27.56
C PRO A 43 -27.72 47.94 27.12
N HIS A 44 -27.44 46.65 26.96
CA HIS A 44 -26.30 46.20 26.20
C HIS A 44 -26.49 46.81 24.80
N GLN A 45 -25.87 47.96 24.57
CA GLN A 45 -25.95 48.67 23.30
C GLN A 45 -25.28 47.76 22.27
N VAL A 46 -26.12 47.02 21.53
CA VAL A 46 -25.68 46.21 20.41
C VAL A 46 -24.89 47.13 19.48
N PRO A 47 -23.63 46.81 19.14
CA PRO A 47 -22.81 47.70 18.34
C PRO A 47 -23.53 48.15 17.06
N PRO A 48 -23.40 49.41 16.64
CA PRO A 48 -24.13 49.95 15.49
C PRO A 48 -23.94 49.14 14.20
N PHE A 49 -22.77 48.50 14.02
CA PHE A 49 -22.50 47.65 12.87
C PHE A 49 -23.34 46.36 12.85
N VAL A 50 -23.60 45.75 14.01
CA VAL A 50 -24.44 44.55 14.15
C VAL A 50 -25.89 44.90 13.85
N GLN A 51 -26.37 46.04 14.37
CA GLN A 51 -27.72 46.53 14.08
C GLN A 51 -27.90 46.83 12.58
N ASN A 52 -26.90 47.44 11.95
CA ASN A 52 -26.91 47.71 10.50
C ASN A 52 -26.90 46.43 9.66
N TYR A 53 -26.14 45.41 10.05
CA TYR A 53 -26.11 44.11 9.39
C TYR A 53 -27.48 43.41 9.50
N ALA A 54 -28.02 43.28 10.71
CA ALA A 54 -29.31 42.65 10.95
C ALA A 54 -30.45 43.32 10.18
N ASN A 55 -30.49 44.67 10.20
CA ASN A 55 -31.48 45.45 9.45
C ASN A 55 -31.37 45.26 7.92
N ARG A 56 -30.16 45.03 7.39
CA ARG A 56 -29.96 44.79 5.95
C ARG A 56 -30.41 43.39 5.54
N VAL A 57 -30.06 42.36 6.30
CA VAL A 57 -30.47 40.98 6.03
C VAL A 57 -31.99 40.82 6.14
N ALA A 58 -32.60 41.43 7.16
CA ALA A 58 -34.06 41.38 7.35
C ALA A 58 -34.85 42.08 6.21
N LYS A 59 -34.31 43.16 5.64
CA LYS A 59 -34.97 43.91 4.56
C LYS A 59 -34.91 43.22 3.20
N SER A 60 -33.86 42.46 2.91
CA SER A 60 -33.67 41.86 1.58
C SER A 60 -32.98 40.49 1.66
N PRO A 61 -33.61 39.48 2.29
CA PRO A 61 -32.98 38.19 2.57
C PRO A 61 -32.60 37.43 1.29
N LEU A 62 -33.44 37.51 0.24
CA LEU A 62 -33.18 36.83 -1.02
C LEU A 62 -31.90 37.33 -1.71
N THR A 63 -31.64 38.64 -1.67
CA THR A 63 -30.46 39.24 -2.29
C THR A 63 -29.18 38.72 -1.63
N TYR A 64 -29.13 38.67 -0.30
CA TYR A 64 -27.96 38.17 0.43
C TYR A 64 -27.77 36.66 0.24
N LEU A 65 -28.87 35.89 0.17
CA LEU A 65 -28.82 34.47 -0.13
C LEU A 65 -28.22 34.21 -1.53
N ILE A 66 -28.71 34.91 -2.55
CA ILE A 66 -28.19 34.78 -3.93
C ILE A 66 -26.71 35.18 -3.98
N MET A 67 -26.35 36.32 -3.38
CA MET A 67 -24.94 36.76 -3.31
C MET A 67 -24.05 35.73 -2.63
N SER A 68 -24.48 35.14 -1.52
CA SER A 68 -23.72 34.12 -0.79
C SER A 68 -23.57 32.84 -1.59
N VAL A 69 -24.62 32.38 -2.27
CA VAL A 69 -24.58 31.17 -3.11
C VAL A 69 -23.64 31.37 -4.30
N ILE A 70 -23.74 32.52 -4.98
CA ILE A 70 -22.83 32.87 -6.09
C ILE A 70 -21.39 32.90 -5.60
N PHE A 71 -21.13 33.53 -4.45
CA PHE A 71 -19.79 33.58 -3.87
C PHE A 71 -19.24 32.17 -3.58
N MET A 72 -20.01 31.32 -2.92
CA MET A 72 -19.58 29.95 -2.60
C MET A 72 -19.34 29.11 -3.87
N LEU A 73 -20.22 29.21 -4.87
CA LEU A 73 -20.06 28.49 -6.14
C LEU A 73 -18.83 28.96 -6.90
N LEU A 74 -18.57 30.27 -6.94
CA LEU A 74 -17.41 30.85 -7.60
C LEU A 74 -16.11 30.38 -6.95
N PHE A 75 -16.01 30.44 -5.62
CA PHE A 75 -14.81 29.97 -4.91
C PHE A 75 -14.61 28.45 -5.03
N SER A 76 -15.69 27.68 -5.00
CA SER A 76 -15.63 26.24 -5.25
C SER A 76 -15.16 25.94 -6.68
N ALA A 77 -15.65 26.68 -7.68
CA ALA A 77 -15.29 26.48 -9.09
C ALA A 77 -13.83 26.88 -9.37
N ILE A 78 -13.32 27.95 -8.76
CA ILE A 78 -11.92 28.38 -8.88
C ILE A 78 -10.96 27.23 -8.54
N GLY A 79 -11.27 26.43 -7.51
CA GLY A 79 -10.45 25.28 -7.15
C GLY A 79 -10.26 24.25 -8.26
N PHE A 80 -11.28 24.06 -9.11
CA PHE A 80 -11.26 23.14 -10.25
C PHE A 80 -10.77 23.79 -11.55
N LEU A 81 -10.86 25.12 -11.67
CA LEU A 81 -10.46 25.85 -12.88
C LEU A 81 -8.99 26.27 -12.87
N VAL A 82 -8.40 26.48 -11.69
CA VAL A 82 -7.00 26.91 -11.55
C VAL A 82 -6.02 25.75 -11.76
N ARG A 83 -6.47 24.51 -11.56
CA ARG A 83 -5.63 23.32 -11.72
C ARG A 83 -6.39 22.23 -12.45
N ASP A 84 -5.79 21.70 -13.52
CA ASP A 84 -6.27 20.52 -14.23
C ASP A 84 -5.98 19.21 -13.47
N ASP A 85 -5.15 19.28 -12.43
CA ASP A 85 -4.79 18.14 -11.59
C ASP A 85 -5.94 17.76 -10.66
N ARG A 86 -6.69 16.72 -11.05
CA ARG A 86 -7.65 16.10 -10.16
C ARG A 86 -6.90 15.28 -9.11
N PRO A 87 -7.43 15.18 -7.87
CA PRO A 87 -6.83 14.32 -6.86
C PRO A 87 -6.67 12.90 -7.39
N ASP A 88 -5.42 12.46 -7.52
CA ASP A 88 -5.08 11.09 -7.87
C ASP A 88 -4.65 10.33 -6.61
N PHE A 89 -5.25 9.15 -6.42
CA PHE A 89 -4.96 8.26 -5.30
C PHE A 89 -4.27 6.97 -5.74
N THR A 90 -3.87 6.84 -7.03
CA THR A 90 -3.13 5.69 -7.56
C THR A 90 -1.85 5.36 -6.79
N LYS A 91 -1.26 6.34 -6.08
CA LYS A 91 -0.12 6.21 -5.15
C LYS A 91 -0.53 6.67 -3.75
N ALA A 92 -1.30 5.86 -3.00
CA ALA A 92 -1.75 6.24 -1.65
C ALA A 92 -0.62 6.24 -0.60
N ASP A 93 0.57 5.75 -0.93
CA ASP A 93 1.81 5.85 -0.16
C ASP A 93 2.60 7.13 -0.47
N ALA A 94 2.13 7.98 -1.37
CA ALA A 94 2.72 9.29 -1.61
C ALA A 94 2.58 10.20 -0.37
N GLY A 95 3.61 11.01 -0.12
CA GLY A 95 3.60 12.03 0.92
C GLY A 95 3.91 11.55 2.33
N PHE A 96 4.36 10.30 2.51
CA PHE A 96 4.88 9.78 3.79
C PHE A 96 6.38 10.04 3.99
N ASP A 97 7.04 10.70 3.04
CA ASP A 97 8.44 11.11 3.18
C ASP A 97 8.60 12.18 4.27
N ALA A 98 9.59 11.99 5.13
CA ALA A 98 9.93 12.93 6.20
C ALA A 98 10.68 14.17 5.66
N ARG A 99 10.03 14.95 4.80
CA ARG A 99 10.59 16.14 4.16
C ARG A 99 11.10 17.15 5.20
N GLY A 100 12.24 17.77 4.90
CA GLY A 100 12.88 18.75 5.78
C GLY A 100 13.75 18.16 6.89
N THR A 101 13.91 16.83 6.95
CA THR A 101 14.91 16.18 7.82
C THR A 101 16.26 16.05 7.12
N ASP A 102 17.35 16.01 7.90
CA ASP A 102 18.71 15.82 7.36
C ASP A 102 18.82 14.51 6.56
N ILE A 103 18.14 13.45 7.01
CA ILE A 103 18.12 12.14 6.34
C ILE A 103 17.42 12.27 4.97
N TYR A 104 16.26 12.92 4.91
CA TYR A 104 15.57 13.12 3.64
C TYR A 104 16.38 13.99 2.69
N GLY A 105 17.00 15.06 3.19
CA GLY A 105 17.87 15.92 2.40
C GLY A 105 19.05 15.14 1.80
N ALA A 106 19.71 14.31 2.61
CA ALA A 106 20.80 13.44 2.14
C ALA A 106 20.32 12.40 1.12
N ASN A 107 19.14 11.79 1.33
CA ASN A 107 18.57 10.81 0.41
C ASN A 107 18.23 11.44 -0.95
N VAL A 108 17.55 12.59 -0.95
CA VAL A 108 17.21 13.32 -2.18
C VAL A 108 18.47 13.78 -2.92
N GLN A 109 19.49 14.27 -2.19
CA GLN A 109 20.76 14.65 -2.80
C GLN A 109 21.44 13.45 -3.45
N PHE A 110 21.43 12.29 -2.78
CA PHE A 110 21.99 11.06 -3.32
C PHE A 110 21.23 10.59 -4.57
N GLU A 111 19.90 10.54 -4.53
CA GLU A 111 19.07 10.15 -5.67
C GLU A 111 19.29 11.07 -6.88
N ASN A 112 19.31 12.39 -6.67
CA ASN A 112 19.58 13.37 -7.72
C ASN A 112 20.99 13.23 -8.29
N PHE A 113 21.99 13.00 -7.44
CA PHE A 113 23.37 12.77 -7.87
C PHE A 113 23.48 11.50 -8.72
N VAL A 114 22.83 10.42 -8.30
CA VAL A 114 22.79 9.16 -9.05
C VAL A 114 22.08 9.36 -10.40
N LYS A 115 20.93 10.04 -10.42
CA LYS A 115 20.22 10.38 -11.67
C LYS A 115 21.09 11.22 -12.62
N GLN A 116 21.78 12.25 -12.13
CA GLN A 116 22.70 13.06 -12.96
C GLN A 116 23.89 12.25 -13.48
N ALA A 117 24.45 11.37 -12.66
CA ALA A 117 25.59 10.54 -13.06
C ALA A 117 25.21 9.53 -14.15
N ILE A 118 23.99 8.98 -14.09
CA ILE A 118 23.50 7.97 -15.03
C ILE A 118 22.92 8.62 -16.30
N CYS A 119 22.01 9.59 -16.15
CA CYS A 119 21.20 10.10 -17.24
C CYS A 119 21.90 11.21 -18.04
N ASP A 120 22.34 12.26 -17.34
CA ASP A 120 22.98 13.44 -17.95
C ASP A 120 24.45 13.14 -18.33
N GLY A 121 25.13 12.36 -17.49
CA GLY A 121 26.55 12.01 -17.66
C GLY A 121 27.48 13.19 -17.37
N SER A 122 26.98 14.22 -16.69
CA SER A 122 27.78 15.34 -16.15
C SER A 122 28.70 14.91 -15.00
N VAL A 123 28.40 13.77 -14.38
CA VAL A 123 29.26 13.07 -13.43
C VAL A 123 29.50 11.65 -13.93
N THR A 124 30.75 11.30 -14.25
CA THR A 124 31.08 9.96 -14.75
C THR A 124 31.57 9.07 -13.61
N TYR A 125 31.05 7.85 -13.53
CA TYR A 125 31.58 6.84 -12.60
C TYR A 125 33.03 6.48 -12.91
N ASN A 126 33.35 6.40 -14.21
CA ASN A 126 34.71 6.13 -14.66
C ASN A 126 35.54 7.41 -14.64
N ALA A 127 36.76 7.32 -14.07
CA ALA A 127 37.70 8.42 -14.00
C ALA A 127 38.21 8.91 -15.38
N ASP A 128 37.97 8.12 -16.43
CA ASP A 128 38.32 8.44 -17.82
C ASP A 128 37.25 9.26 -18.54
N GLY A 129 36.15 9.61 -17.87
CA GLY A 129 35.04 10.37 -18.46
C GLY A 129 34.12 9.54 -19.35
N SER A 130 34.33 8.22 -19.46
CA SER A 130 33.45 7.36 -20.24
C SER A 130 32.09 7.18 -19.54
N LYS A 131 31.01 7.31 -20.31
CA LYS A 131 29.67 6.90 -19.85
C LYS A 131 29.69 5.40 -19.61
N MET A 132 28.95 4.94 -18.60
CA MET A 132 28.89 3.52 -18.23
C MET A 132 28.25 2.72 -19.39
N ALA A 133 29.07 2.12 -20.25
CA ALA A 133 28.59 1.15 -21.23
C ALA A 133 28.30 -0.18 -20.49
N ASN A 134 27.07 -0.68 -20.63
CA ASN A 134 26.65 -2.05 -20.31
C ASN A 134 26.42 -2.49 -18.85
N TYR A 135 26.51 -1.64 -17.84
CA TYR A 135 25.81 -1.87 -16.55
C TYR A 135 24.56 -0.99 -16.37
N GLY A 136 24.28 -0.17 -17.40
CA GLY A 136 23.15 0.74 -17.44
C GLY A 136 21.81 0.05 -17.26
N ASN A 137 21.64 -1.20 -17.66
CA ASN A 137 20.31 -1.82 -17.69
C ASN A 137 19.64 -1.96 -16.32
N ILE A 138 20.37 -2.00 -15.19
CA ILE A 138 19.74 -2.10 -13.85
C ILE A 138 19.43 -0.71 -13.27
N LEU A 139 20.33 0.25 -13.51
CA LEU A 139 20.26 1.59 -12.89
C LEU A 139 19.57 2.64 -13.78
N TYR A 140 19.66 2.53 -15.12
CA TYR A 140 18.83 3.31 -16.06
C TYR A 140 17.35 2.94 -15.96
N LEU A 141 17.03 1.69 -15.61
CA LEU A 141 15.64 1.32 -15.37
C LEU A 141 15.11 1.99 -14.09
N TYR A 142 15.93 2.03 -13.02
CA TYR A 142 15.52 2.58 -11.73
C TYR A 142 15.33 4.10 -11.76
N TYR A 143 16.16 4.80 -12.54
CA TYR A 143 16.04 6.23 -12.78
C TYR A 143 15.66 6.44 -14.23
N ASN A 144 14.36 6.56 -14.51
CA ASN A 144 13.86 6.92 -15.83
C ASN A 144 14.57 8.21 -16.28
N CYS A 145 15.46 8.06 -17.26
CA CYS A 145 16.30 9.14 -17.78
C CYS A 145 15.59 9.98 -18.86
N ASP A 146 14.31 9.70 -19.10
CA ASP A 146 13.46 10.54 -19.93
C ASP A 146 13.04 11.77 -19.12
N ASP A 147 13.53 12.92 -19.55
CA ASP A 147 13.23 14.27 -19.06
C ASP A 147 11.81 14.73 -19.44
N ASP A 148 10.78 13.97 -19.08
CA ASP A 148 9.40 14.49 -19.13
C ASP A 148 9.00 14.93 -17.71
N ASP A 149 9.35 16.17 -17.36
CA ASP A 149 8.76 16.96 -16.27
C ASP A 149 7.27 17.32 -16.55
N ASP A 150 6.72 16.86 -17.67
CA ASP A 150 5.30 16.96 -17.99
C ASP A 150 4.57 15.70 -17.53
N ASP A 151 3.95 15.84 -16.35
CA ASP A 151 2.71 15.16 -15.95
C ASP A 151 2.68 13.61 -16.10
N ASP A 152 2.53 12.98 -14.93
CA ASP A 152 2.06 11.61 -14.63
C ASP A 152 0.64 11.32 -15.23
N ARG A 153 0.24 11.94 -16.35
CA ARG A 153 -1.08 11.86 -17.02
C ARG A 153 -1.11 10.90 -18.22
N ARG A 154 -0.12 10.03 -18.38
CA ARG A 154 -0.10 9.08 -19.51
C ARG A 154 0.39 7.70 -19.08
N LEU A 155 -0.32 7.08 -18.14
CA LEU A 155 -0.22 5.64 -17.87
C LEU A 155 -1.14 4.79 -18.78
N ASP A 156 -1.67 5.38 -19.87
CA ASP A 156 -2.52 4.68 -20.84
C ASP A 156 -1.92 4.62 -22.26
N GLU A 157 -0.65 4.97 -22.45
CA GLU A 157 0.01 4.72 -23.73
C GLU A 157 1.25 3.86 -23.57
N GLU A 158 1.07 2.58 -23.93
CA GLU A 158 1.90 1.81 -24.86
C GLU A 158 3.14 2.58 -25.37
N LYS A 159 4.16 2.76 -24.52
CA LYS A 159 5.49 3.16 -24.97
C LYS A 159 6.26 1.87 -25.27
N ASP A 160 6.30 1.56 -26.56
CA ASP A 160 7.16 0.54 -27.16
C ASP A 160 8.59 0.67 -26.65
N MET A 161 9.01 -0.27 -25.80
CA MET A 161 10.40 -0.38 -25.38
C MET A 161 11.18 -1.07 -26.51
N VAL A 162 11.78 -0.26 -27.38
CA VAL A 162 12.80 -0.73 -28.33
C VAL A 162 14.04 -1.09 -27.51
N ILE A 163 14.11 -2.34 -27.06
CA ILE A 163 15.33 -2.92 -26.52
C ILE A 163 16.36 -2.85 -27.64
N SER A 164 17.40 -2.05 -27.44
CA SER A 164 18.56 -1.97 -28.33
C SER A 164 19.16 -3.35 -28.50
N THR A 165 18.76 -4.02 -29.57
CA THR A 165 19.41 -5.18 -30.13
C THR A 165 20.79 -4.75 -30.57
N ASN A 166 21.82 -4.92 -29.73
CA ASN A 166 23.18 -5.17 -30.19
C ASN A 166 24.09 -5.62 -29.03
N ASP A 167 24.61 -6.83 -29.20
CA ASP A 167 25.87 -7.37 -28.69
C ASP A 167 25.92 -8.30 -27.46
N ASP A 168 24.84 -8.52 -26.72
CA ASP A 168 24.80 -9.59 -25.69
C ASP A 168 24.00 -10.83 -26.13
N ARG A 169 24.15 -11.23 -27.40
CA ARG A 169 23.87 -12.62 -27.83
C ARG A 169 24.95 -13.58 -27.30
N ARG A 170 25.29 -13.49 -26.01
CA ARG A 170 25.59 -14.74 -25.30
C ARG A 170 24.30 -15.51 -25.34
N ARG A 171 24.25 -16.45 -26.29
CA ARG A 171 23.49 -17.68 -26.18
C ARG A 171 23.68 -18.18 -24.74
N LEU A 172 22.85 -17.71 -23.83
CA LEU A 172 22.36 -18.52 -22.75
C LEU A 172 21.57 -19.58 -23.49
N ASP A 173 22.29 -20.61 -23.93
CA ASP A 173 21.69 -21.86 -24.35
C ASP A 173 20.93 -22.33 -23.11
N ALA A 174 19.70 -21.84 -22.97
CA ALA A 174 18.71 -22.37 -22.07
C ALA A 174 18.62 -23.83 -22.49
N THR A 175 19.37 -24.66 -21.78
CA THR A 175 19.35 -26.08 -22.04
C THR A 175 17.90 -26.53 -21.94
N ASN A 176 17.48 -27.46 -22.80
CA ASN A 176 16.08 -27.86 -22.97
C ASN A 176 15.31 -28.20 -21.67
N ASP A 177 16.00 -28.33 -20.53
CA ASP A 177 15.48 -28.75 -19.23
C ASP A 177 15.00 -27.61 -18.29
N ASP A 178 15.17 -26.33 -18.64
CA ASP A 178 14.73 -25.23 -17.76
C ASP A 178 13.22 -24.96 -17.90
N ARG A 179 12.38 -25.87 -17.38
CA ARG A 179 10.90 -25.76 -17.43
C ARG A 179 10.35 -24.68 -16.49
N MET A 180 11.03 -24.40 -15.38
CA MET A 180 10.55 -23.49 -14.33
C MET A 180 11.16 -22.08 -14.39
N CYS A 181 11.84 -21.72 -15.49
CA CYS A 181 12.50 -20.42 -15.69
C CYS A 181 13.11 -19.86 -14.41
N THR A 182 13.99 -20.66 -13.80
CA THR A 182 14.64 -20.38 -12.52
C THR A 182 15.66 -19.26 -12.69
N TYR A 183 15.22 -18.07 -13.08
CA TYR A 183 16.11 -16.92 -13.20
C TYR A 183 16.56 -16.47 -11.81
N SER A 184 17.87 -16.51 -11.62
CA SER A 184 18.61 -16.04 -10.46
C SER A 184 18.57 -14.53 -10.35
N ASN A 185 17.44 -13.96 -9.96
CA ASN A 185 17.43 -12.80 -9.06
C ASN A 185 15.98 -12.46 -8.67
N PRO A 186 15.57 -12.78 -7.43
CA PRO A 186 14.35 -12.19 -6.86
C PRO A 186 14.39 -10.65 -6.97
N HIS A 187 15.57 -10.05 -6.82
CA HIS A 187 15.76 -8.59 -6.85
C HIS A 187 15.65 -7.93 -8.22
N TYR A 188 15.83 -8.67 -9.34
CA TYR A 188 15.86 -8.06 -10.67
C TYR A 188 14.45 -7.79 -11.19
N TYR A 189 13.47 -8.61 -10.80
CA TYR A 189 12.08 -8.48 -11.22
C TYR A 189 11.16 -7.90 -10.12
N GLU A 190 11.62 -7.80 -8.87
CA GLU A 190 10.88 -7.12 -7.79
C GLU A 190 10.46 -5.69 -8.11
N ASN A 191 11.21 -5.01 -9.00
CA ASN A 191 10.97 -3.60 -9.34
C ASN A 191 10.02 -3.39 -10.54
N TYR A 192 9.85 -4.39 -11.42
CA TYR A 192 9.07 -4.21 -12.66
C TYR A 192 8.02 -5.28 -12.91
N ASN A 193 7.96 -6.38 -12.15
CA ASN A 193 6.93 -7.40 -12.31
C ASN A 193 6.74 -8.06 -10.95
N LEU A 194 5.80 -7.57 -10.14
CA LEU A 194 5.52 -8.19 -8.85
C LEU A 194 4.94 -9.59 -9.10
N PRO A 195 5.67 -10.68 -8.82
CA PRO A 195 5.15 -12.00 -9.05
C PRO A 195 3.93 -12.22 -8.16
N ILE A 196 2.92 -12.89 -8.70
CA ILE A 196 1.76 -13.30 -7.90
C ILE A 196 2.23 -14.44 -6.99
N GLN A 197 2.12 -14.23 -5.68
CA GLN A 197 2.51 -15.22 -4.68
C GLN A 197 1.25 -15.72 -3.97
N ILE A 198 1.13 -17.04 -3.84
CA ILE A 198 -0.01 -17.67 -3.17
C ILE A 198 0.55 -18.60 -2.11
N ILE A 199 0.06 -18.52 -0.89
CA ILE A 199 0.51 -19.31 0.25
C ILE A 199 -0.60 -20.29 0.62
N PHE A 200 -0.24 -21.57 0.63
CA PHE A 200 -1.11 -22.67 0.99
C PHE A 200 -0.72 -23.26 2.35
N GLU A 201 -1.71 -23.64 3.14
CA GLU A 201 -1.56 -24.37 4.40
C GLU A 201 -2.44 -25.62 4.35
N PRO A 202 -1.96 -26.79 4.80
CA PRO A 202 -2.78 -28.00 4.93
C PRO A 202 -3.85 -27.81 6.02
N GLN A 203 -5.06 -28.33 5.79
CA GLN A 203 -6.18 -28.21 6.70
C GLN A 203 -6.21 -29.33 7.74
N SER A 204 -5.92 -30.57 7.33
CA SER A 204 -6.02 -31.77 8.19
C SER A 204 -4.66 -32.31 8.61
N SER A 205 -3.64 -32.16 7.75
CA SER A 205 -2.26 -32.60 8.00
C SER A 205 -1.36 -31.47 8.51
N ASP A 206 -0.24 -31.83 9.14
CA ASP A 206 0.80 -30.86 9.57
C ASP A 206 1.79 -30.54 8.45
N ASP A 207 1.73 -31.26 7.33
CA ASP A 207 2.75 -31.24 6.29
C ASP A 207 2.12 -31.36 4.91
N ILE A 208 2.39 -30.37 4.06
CA ILE A 208 1.78 -30.27 2.74
C ILE A 208 2.16 -31.45 1.81
N PHE A 209 3.27 -32.14 2.08
CA PHE A 209 3.67 -33.30 1.29
C PHE A 209 2.78 -34.53 1.52
N ASP A 210 1.98 -34.57 2.58
CA ASP A 210 1.16 -35.74 2.94
C ASP A 210 0.00 -35.99 1.95
N ASP A 211 -0.43 -34.97 1.20
CA ASP A 211 -1.44 -35.08 0.15
C ASP A 211 -0.90 -34.62 -1.22
N VAL A 212 -0.53 -35.57 -2.08
CA VAL A 212 -0.09 -35.27 -3.45
C VAL A 212 -1.15 -34.52 -4.26
N ASN A 213 -2.44 -34.68 -3.98
CA ASN A 213 -3.47 -33.94 -4.71
C ASN A 213 -3.35 -32.44 -4.44
N SER A 214 -2.98 -32.02 -3.22
CA SER A 214 -2.67 -30.62 -2.91
C SER A 214 -1.57 -30.07 -3.80
N LEU A 215 -0.47 -30.82 -3.98
CA LEU A 215 0.64 -30.42 -4.85
C LEU A 215 0.20 -30.29 -6.31
N ILE A 216 -0.64 -31.20 -6.80
CA ILE A 216 -1.20 -31.16 -8.16
C ILE A 216 -2.08 -29.92 -8.35
N GLN A 217 -2.96 -29.61 -7.39
CA GLN A 217 -3.84 -28.44 -7.48
C GLN A 217 -3.06 -27.12 -7.41
N MET A 218 -1.98 -27.05 -6.62
CA MET A 218 -1.11 -25.88 -6.55
C MET A 218 -0.50 -25.53 -7.92
N CYS A 219 -0.10 -26.52 -8.72
CA CYS A 219 0.34 -26.28 -10.10
C CYS A 219 -0.78 -25.74 -10.98
N LYS A 220 -1.95 -26.40 -10.93
CA LYS A 220 -3.10 -26.06 -11.79
C LYS A 220 -3.59 -24.64 -11.56
N ILE A 221 -3.55 -24.16 -10.32
CA ILE A 221 -3.88 -22.76 -10.01
C ILE A 221 -2.85 -21.82 -10.63
N GLY A 222 -1.56 -22.15 -10.50
CA GLY A 222 -0.50 -21.36 -11.12
C GLY A 222 -0.63 -21.29 -12.64
N GLU A 223 -0.90 -22.43 -13.29
CA GLU A 223 -1.15 -22.53 -14.73
C GLU A 223 -2.40 -21.75 -15.15
N ARG A 224 -3.51 -21.85 -14.41
CA ARG A 224 -4.73 -21.08 -14.68
C ARG A 224 -4.48 -19.58 -14.68
N ILE A 225 -3.69 -19.08 -13.73
CA ILE A 225 -3.36 -17.65 -13.64
C ILE A 225 -2.46 -17.23 -14.80
N ILE A 226 -1.55 -18.10 -15.26
CA ILE A 226 -0.70 -17.84 -16.44
C ILE A 226 -1.57 -17.81 -17.71
N ASP A 227 -2.50 -18.74 -17.87
CA ASP A 227 -3.36 -18.85 -19.05
C ASP A 227 -4.34 -17.67 -19.20
N GLU A 228 -4.79 -17.10 -18.09
CA GLU A 228 -5.68 -15.93 -18.10
C GLU A 228 -4.97 -14.60 -18.40
N ASP A 229 -3.63 -14.57 -18.34
CA ASP A 229 -2.83 -13.38 -18.60
C ASP A 229 -2.42 -13.30 -20.08
N ASP A 230 -3.30 -12.72 -20.90
CA ASP A 230 -3.13 -12.59 -22.37
C ASP A 230 -1.87 -11.77 -22.76
N MET A 231 -1.35 -10.92 -21.86
CA MET A 231 -0.11 -10.16 -22.08
C MET A 231 1.16 -10.98 -21.87
N ILE A 232 1.10 -12.10 -21.13
CA ILE A 232 2.21 -13.07 -21.08
C ILE A 232 2.41 -13.72 -22.46
N TRP A 233 1.32 -13.93 -23.20
CA TRP A 233 1.37 -14.55 -24.53
C TRP A 233 1.82 -13.59 -25.63
N LYS A 234 1.47 -12.31 -25.53
CA LYS A 234 1.62 -11.36 -26.64
C LYS A 234 3.03 -10.74 -26.79
N TYR A 235 3.84 -10.72 -25.74
CA TYR A 235 5.18 -10.10 -25.78
C TYR A 235 6.30 -11.04 -26.29
N TYR A 236 5.97 -12.31 -26.55
CA TYR A 236 6.96 -13.41 -26.67
C TYR A 236 6.86 -14.20 -27.98
N GLU A 237 6.32 -13.60 -29.03
CA GLU A 237 5.80 -14.35 -30.19
C GLU A 237 6.85 -14.86 -31.19
N GLU A 238 8.17 -14.72 -30.99
CA GLU A 238 9.12 -15.18 -32.02
C GLU A 238 10.18 -16.23 -31.65
N GLU A 239 10.52 -16.54 -30.38
CA GLU A 239 11.37 -17.73 -30.09
C GLU A 239 11.61 -18.08 -28.59
N PHE A 240 10.63 -17.94 -27.68
CA PHE A 240 10.87 -18.23 -26.24
C PHE A 240 9.83 -19.14 -25.55
N LYS A 241 10.36 -19.95 -24.63
CA LYS A 241 9.69 -21.04 -23.87
C LYS A 241 8.80 -20.47 -22.76
N VAL A 242 7.54 -20.93 -22.69
CA VAL A 242 6.62 -20.61 -21.59
C VAL A 242 7.13 -21.22 -20.29
N CYS A 243 7.19 -20.41 -19.25
CA CYS A 243 7.67 -20.80 -17.94
C CYS A 243 6.54 -21.42 -17.11
N GLU A 244 6.78 -22.62 -16.57
CA GLU A 244 5.87 -23.20 -15.59
C GLU A 244 5.91 -22.40 -14.28
N SER A 245 4.77 -22.34 -13.57
CA SER A 245 4.72 -21.69 -12.25
C SER A 245 5.65 -22.37 -11.26
N ARG A 246 6.26 -21.60 -10.36
CA ARG A 246 7.13 -22.13 -9.30
C ARG A 246 6.28 -22.61 -8.14
N SER A 247 5.92 -23.89 -8.18
CA SER A 247 5.12 -24.58 -7.17
C SER A 247 5.83 -25.85 -6.71
N LEU A 248 5.43 -26.41 -5.56
CA LEU A 248 5.95 -27.71 -5.11
C LEU A 248 5.66 -28.83 -6.11
N GLY A 249 4.46 -28.89 -6.68
CA GLY A 249 4.12 -29.92 -7.65
C GLY A 249 4.95 -29.84 -8.95
N ASN A 250 5.19 -28.62 -9.46
CA ASN A 250 6.06 -28.44 -10.64
C ASN A 250 7.52 -28.76 -10.29
N SER A 251 7.97 -28.44 -9.07
CA SER A 251 9.31 -28.80 -8.58
C SER A 251 9.51 -30.32 -8.54
N VAL A 252 8.52 -31.06 -8.02
CA VAL A 252 8.51 -32.54 -8.03
C VAL A 252 8.47 -33.07 -9.46
N GLY A 253 7.62 -32.49 -10.31
CA GLY A 253 7.50 -32.84 -11.73
C GLY A 253 8.83 -32.71 -12.47
N VAL A 254 9.51 -31.56 -12.35
CA VAL A 254 10.83 -31.34 -12.97
C VAL A 254 11.89 -32.27 -12.38
N TYR A 255 11.90 -32.47 -11.05
CA TYR A 255 12.87 -33.36 -10.42
C TYR A 255 12.76 -34.82 -10.89
N PHE A 256 11.56 -35.30 -11.23
CA PHE A 256 11.35 -36.67 -11.75
C PHE A 256 11.10 -36.74 -13.26
N ASN A 257 11.19 -35.61 -13.98
CA ASN A 257 10.85 -35.48 -15.39
C ASN A 257 9.43 -35.99 -15.73
N LYS A 258 8.44 -35.56 -14.95
CA LYS A 258 7.01 -35.82 -15.10
C LYS A 258 6.24 -34.51 -15.31
N ALA A 259 5.04 -34.56 -15.86
CA ALA A 259 4.11 -33.43 -15.79
C ALA A 259 3.52 -33.30 -14.38
N CYS A 260 3.10 -32.11 -13.95
CA CYS A 260 2.52 -31.96 -12.60
C CYS A 260 1.23 -32.78 -12.42
N SER A 261 0.47 -33.06 -13.49
CA SER A 261 -0.70 -33.94 -13.42
C SER A 261 -0.37 -35.43 -13.21
N GLU A 262 0.88 -35.83 -13.42
CA GLU A 262 1.34 -37.24 -13.41
C GLU A 262 2.14 -37.61 -12.15
N ILE A 263 2.36 -36.65 -11.23
CA ILE A 263 3.10 -36.91 -10.00
C ILE A 263 2.32 -37.83 -9.07
N THR A 264 3.02 -38.73 -8.37
CA THR A 264 2.45 -39.68 -7.42
C THR A 264 2.91 -39.39 -6.00
N GLN A 265 2.21 -39.94 -5.00
CA GLN A 265 2.60 -39.79 -3.59
C GLN A 265 4.03 -40.29 -3.33
N ILE A 266 4.44 -41.37 -4.02
CA ILE A 266 5.79 -41.94 -3.91
C ILE A 266 6.84 -40.91 -4.39
N ASP A 267 6.54 -40.15 -5.44
CA ASP A 267 7.42 -39.09 -5.94
C ASP A 267 7.52 -37.97 -4.91
N ALA A 268 6.39 -37.52 -4.34
CA ALA A 268 6.36 -36.48 -3.32
C ALA A 268 7.16 -36.87 -2.06
N ASP A 269 6.97 -38.09 -1.55
CA ASP A 269 7.69 -38.61 -0.38
C ASP A 269 9.20 -38.75 -0.64
N SER A 270 9.56 -39.22 -1.85
CA SER A 270 10.96 -39.34 -2.27
C SER A 270 11.62 -37.97 -2.41
N PHE A 271 10.91 -37.00 -3.00
CA PHE A 271 11.38 -35.61 -3.12
C PHE A 271 11.62 -35.00 -1.74
N LYS A 272 10.67 -35.14 -0.81
CA LYS A 272 10.81 -34.67 0.57
C LYS A 272 12.02 -35.29 1.27
N THR A 273 12.25 -36.59 1.07
CA THR A 273 13.41 -37.30 1.65
C THR A 273 14.72 -36.74 1.14
N ASP A 274 14.85 -36.54 -0.18
CA ASP A 274 16.03 -35.93 -0.78
C ASP A 274 16.19 -34.46 -0.33
N LEU A 275 15.09 -33.71 -0.22
CA LEU A 275 15.08 -32.32 0.24
C LEU A 275 15.59 -32.19 1.67
N VAL A 276 15.14 -33.07 2.58
CA VAL A 276 15.64 -33.15 3.96
C VAL A 276 17.13 -33.48 4.00
N ALA A 277 17.63 -34.37 3.13
CA ALA A 277 19.05 -34.66 3.04
C ALA A 277 19.89 -33.44 2.57
N CYS A 278 19.32 -32.58 1.72
CA CYS A 278 19.99 -31.38 1.22
C CYS A 278 19.98 -30.20 2.21
N THR A 279 19.23 -30.28 3.32
CA THR A 279 19.11 -29.19 4.31
C THR A 279 20.44 -28.85 5.00
N GLU A 280 21.31 -29.83 5.21
CA GLU A 280 22.63 -29.61 5.82
C GLU A 280 23.49 -28.70 4.93
N LEU A 281 23.54 -28.99 3.63
CA LEU A 281 24.26 -28.17 2.65
C LEU A 281 23.68 -26.76 2.53
N TRP A 282 22.36 -26.61 2.67
CA TRP A 282 21.69 -25.30 2.67
C TRP A 282 22.05 -24.49 3.92
N ASN A 283 22.00 -25.09 5.11
CA ASN A 283 22.36 -24.42 6.37
C ASN A 283 23.83 -23.97 6.40
N GLU A 284 24.72 -24.73 5.76
CA GLU A 284 26.15 -24.39 5.61
C GLU A 284 26.43 -23.35 4.52
N GLY A 285 25.42 -22.94 3.73
CA GLY A 285 25.58 -22.03 2.59
C GLY A 285 26.34 -22.64 1.41
N LYS A 286 26.49 -23.97 1.38
CA LYS A 286 27.16 -24.71 0.28
C LYS A 286 26.20 -25.06 -0.86
N LEU A 287 24.89 -25.06 -0.59
CA LEU A 287 23.87 -25.19 -1.62
C LEU A 287 23.69 -23.82 -2.31
N THR A 288 24.31 -23.65 -3.48
CA THR A 288 24.24 -22.43 -4.29
C THR A 288 23.53 -22.67 -5.62
N PHE A 289 22.99 -21.60 -6.20
CA PHE A 289 22.44 -21.62 -7.56
C PHE A 289 23.57 -21.79 -8.59
N PHE A 290 23.42 -22.71 -9.55
CA PHE A 290 24.39 -22.93 -10.62
C PHE A 290 23.73 -22.84 -12.01
N PRO A 291 24.18 -21.95 -12.90
CA PRO A 291 23.50 -21.68 -14.16
C PRO A 291 23.57 -22.82 -15.20
N ASP A 292 24.40 -23.85 -15.02
CA ASP A 292 24.66 -24.84 -16.07
C ASP A 292 24.23 -26.27 -15.67
N SER A 293 23.29 -26.84 -16.43
CA SER A 293 22.73 -28.20 -16.29
C SER A 293 23.70 -29.34 -16.64
N ASN A 294 24.85 -29.04 -17.26
CA ASN A 294 25.82 -30.02 -17.76
C ASN A 294 26.91 -30.41 -16.75
N THR A 295 26.85 -29.94 -15.51
CA THR A 295 27.97 -29.96 -14.56
C THR A 295 28.18 -31.29 -13.82
N LEU A 296 27.22 -32.21 -13.82
CA LEU A 296 27.50 -33.59 -13.39
C LEU A 296 28.56 -34.25 -14.30
N ALA A 297 28.58 -33.89 -15.59
CA ALA A 297 29.61 -34.36 -16.51
C ALA A 297 30.98 -33.70 -16.24
N ASP A 298 31.00 -32.54 -15.57
CA ASP A 298 32.25 -31.84 -15.20
C ASP A 298 32.85 -32.37 -13.90
N CYS A 299 32.06 -33.00 -13.03
CA CYS A 299 32.56 -33.80 -11.90
C CYS A 299 33.47 -34.96 -12.34
N ALA A 300 33.30 -35.45 -13.58
CA ALA A 300 34.17 -36.47 -14.17
C ALA A 300 35.46 -35.90 -14.80
N LYS A 301 35.53 -34.58 -15.02
CA LYS A 301 36.65 -33.92 -15.73
C LYS A 301 37.62 -33.17 -14.80
N THR A 302 37.23 -32.90 -13.55
CA THR A 302 38.05 -32.13 -12.61
C THR A 302 38.91 -33.06 -11.71
N PRO A 303 40.25 -32.89 -11.65
CA PRO A 303 41.13 -33.80 -10.91
C PRO A 303 41.02 -33.78 -9.36
N ASN A 304 40.10 -33.01 -8.77
CA ASN A 304 39.93 -32.83 -7.31
C ASN A 304 38.43 -32.79 -6.93
N ASN A 305 37.65 -33.69 -7.52
CA ASN A 305 36.20 -33.85 -7.35
C ASN A 305 35.74 -34.00 -5.89
N ASP A 306 36.57 -34.53 -5.00
CA ASP A 306 36.24 -34.83 -3.59
C ASP A 306 36.03 -33.60 -2.68
N THR A 307 36.26 -32.38 -3.18
CA THR A 307 36.10 -31.14 -2.39
C THR A 307 34.89 -30.30 -2.76
N LEU A 308 34.23 -30.60 -3.89
CA LEU A 308 33.12 -29.81 -4.40
C LEU A 308 31.78 -30.43 -3.97
N ALA A 309 31.00 -29.69 -3.18
CA ALA A 309 29.76 -30.15 -2.58
C ALA A 309 28.74 -30.71 -3.60
N TYR A 310 28.73 -30.17 -4.83
CA TYR A 310 27.86 -30.63 -5.91
C TYR A 310 28.25 -31.97 -6.51
N CYS A 311 29.54 -32.33 -6.49
CA CYS A 311 30.00 -33.65 -6.94
C CYS A 311 29.74 -34.74 -5.89
N LEU A 312 29.76 -34.36 -4.61
CA LEU A 312 29.45 -35.27 -3.50
C LEU A 312 27.94 -35.55 -3.39
N ASN A 313 27.10 -34.56 -3.72
CA ASN A 313 25.64 -34.65 -3.58
C ASN A 313 24.91 -34.25 -4.88
N PRO A 314 25.05 -35.03 -5.97
CA PRO A 314 24.50 -34.68 -7.28
C PRO A 314 22.98 -34.47 -7.27
N LYS A 315 22.26 -35.16 -6.38
CA LYS A 315 20.81 -35.00 -6.20
C LYS A 315 20.41 -33.59 -5.75
N CYS A 316 21.21 -32.96 -4.88
CA CYS A 316 20.90 -31.65 -4.33
C CYS A 316 21.05 -30.51 -5.33
N PHE A 317 21.85 -30.71 -6.38
CA PHE A 317 22.12 -29.70 -7.40
C PHE A 317 21.38 -29.96 -8.71
N LYS A 318 20.53 -31.00 -8.77
CA LYS A 318 19.75 -31.33 -9.96
C LYS A 318 18.81 -30.18 -10.32
N ALA A 319 19.02 -29.60 -11.51
CA ALA A 319 18.22 -28.51 -12.08
C ALA A 319 17.95 -27.32 -11.13
N ASN A 320 18.84 -27.10 -10.15
CA ASN A 320 18.67 -26.14 -9.05
C ASN A 320 17.36 -26.24 -8.26
N ILE A 321 16.59 -27.32 -8.40
CA ILE A 321 15.24 -27.41 -7.82
C ILE A 321 15.29 -27.39 -6.30
N MET A 322 16.24 -28.10 -5.68
CA MET A 322 16.36 -28.11 -4.21
C MET A 322 16.73 -26.74 -3.66
N TYR A 323 17.63 -26.03 -4.35
CA TYR A 323 17.99 -24.65 -4.00
C TYR A 323 16.78 -23.72 -4.13
N ASP A 324 16.03 -23.85 -5.23
CA ASP A 324 14.85 -23.03 -5.52
C ASP A 324 13.76 -23.23 -4.47
N VAL A 325 13.46 -24.48 -4.15
CA VAL A 325 12.41 -24.86 -3.21
C VAL A 325 12.74 -24.40 -1.80
N LEU A 326 13.97 -24.65 -1.32
CA LEU A 326 14.38 -24.26 0.02
C LEU A 326 14.46 -22.74 0.22
N ASN A 327 14.79 -21.98 -0.83
CA ASN A 327 14.94 -20.53 -0.72
C ASN A 327 13.65 -19.74 -0.95
N ALA A 328 12.75 -20.21 -1.80
CA ALA A 328 11.63 -19.39 -2.27
C ALA A 328 10.24 -19.98 -2.03
N VAL A 329 10.10 -21.31 -2.10
CA VAL A 329 8.81 -22.03 -2.07
C VAL A 329 8.45 -22.45 -0.64
N LEU A 330 9.40 -23.01 0.09
CA LEU A 330 9.21 -23.54 1.44
C LEU A 330 9.44 -22.50 2.54
N PRO A 331 8.99 -22.79 3.77
CA PRO A 331 9.16 -21.87 4.88
C PRO A 331 10.61 -21.89 5.36
N LYS A 332 11.08 -20.76 5.90
CA LYS A 332 12.48 -20.60 6.33
C LYS A 332 12.89 -21.60 7.43
N ASP A 333 11.94 -22.07 8.22
CA ASP A 333 12.14 -23.03 9.30
C ASP A 333 12.10 -24.50 8.84
N PHE A 334 11.75 -24.79 7.57
CA PHE A 334 11.74 -26.14 7.01
C PHE A 334 13.03 -26.94 7.28
N PRO A 335 14.25 -26.37 7.11
CA PRO A 335 15.49 -27.10 7.39
C PRO A 335 15.64 -27.58 8.84
N THR A 336 14.95 -26.92 9.78
CA THR A 336 14.96 -27.28 11.20
C THR A 336 13.77 -28.17 11.56
N SER A 337 12.56 -27.79 11.14
CA SER A 337 11.32 -28.49 11.46
C SER A 337 11.17 -29.81 10.67
N LYS A 338 11.78 -29.89 9.48
CA LYS A 338 11.62 -30.96 8.49
C LYS A 338 10.16 -31.21 8.09
N LYS A 339 9.29 -30.22 8.34
CA LYS A 339 7.87 -30.23 8.02
C LYS A 339 7.54 -29.01 7.17
N ALA A 340 6.82 -29.22 6.07
CA ALA A 340 6.34 -28.13 5.23
C ALA A 340 4.94 -27.68 5.70
N THR A 341 4.90 -26.83 6.72
CA THR A 341 3.64 -26.31 7.29
C THR A 341 2.89 -25.39 6.34
N TYR A 342 3.59 -24.73 5.43
CA TYR A 342 3.00 -23.99 4.33
C TYR A 342 3.88 -24.08 3.10
N ALA A 343 3.32 -23.80 1.93
CA ALA A 343 4.10 -23.70 0.70
C ALA A 343 3.60 -22.56 -0.18
N LYS A 344 4.55 -21.96 -0.88
CA LYS A 344 4.31 -20.80 -1.74
C LYS A 344 4.30 -21.22 -3.21
N VAL A 345 3.28 -20.80 -3.95
CA VAL A 345 3.28 -20.79 -5.41
C VAL A 345 3.67 -19.40 -5.89
N ILE A 346 4.65 -19.33 -6.77
CA ILE A 346 5.11 -18.08 -7.38
C ILE A 346 4.81 -18.15 -8.87
N VAL A 347 3.93 -17.27 -9.32
CA VAL A 347 3.60 -17.09 -10.73
C VAL A 347 4.31 -15.82 -11.21
N MET A 348 5.18 -15.97 -12.19
CA MET A 348 5.81 -14.83 -12.84
C MET A 348 4.78 -14.21 -13.78
N SER A 349 4.19 -13.09 -13.39
CA SER A 349 3.32 -12.29 -14.28
C SER A 349 4.09 -11.06 -14.72
N SER A 350 4.04 -10.77 -16.02
CA SER A 350 4.59 -9.55 -16.61
C SER A 350 3.60 -8.38 -16.62
N SER A 351 2.40 -8.61 -16.07
CA SER A 351 1.25 -7.75 -16.30
C SER A 351 1.00 -6.83 -15.11
N TYR A 352 1.21 -5.54 -15.35
CA TYR A 352 0.75 -4.49 -14.46
C TYR A 352 -0.72 -4.17 -14.71
N GLY A 353 -1.45 -3.91 -13.63
CA GLY A 353 -2.82 -3.40 -13.70
C GLY A 353 -3.87 -4.49 -13.87
N TYR A 354 -4.31 -4.77 -15.10
CA TYR A 354 -5.55 -5.53 -15.35
C TYR A 354 -5.47 -7.00 -14.93
N ALA A 355 -4.47 -7.76 -15.40
CA ALA A 355 -4.37 -9.19 -15.05
C ALA A 355 -4.06 -9.37 -13.56
N ALA A 356 -3.17 -8.54 -13.00
CA ALA A 356 -2.90 -8.53 -11.55
C ALA A 356 -4.16 -8.22 -10.72
N LYS A 357 -5.03 -7.31 -11.19
CA LYS A 357 -6.32 -6.99 -10.57
C LYS A 357 -7.33 -8.13 -10.70
N GLN A 358 -7.40 -8.79 -11.86
CA GLN A 358 -8.28 -9.95 -12.06
C GLN A 358 -7.86 -11.12 -11.16
N ALA A 359 -6.57 -11.46 -11.17
CA ALA A 359 -6.00 -12.47 -10.29
C ALA A 359 -6.25 -12.12 -8.80
N HIS A 360 -6.17 -10.83 -8.43
CA HIS A 360 -6.51 -10.40 -7.07
C HIS A 360 -7.94 -10.76 -6.67
N TYR A 361 -8.94 -10.42 -7.49
CA TYR A 361 -10.34 -10.71 -7.15
C TYR A 361 -10.63 -12.20 -7.10
N GLN A 362 -10.03 -12.98 -8.00
CA GLN A 362 -10.15 -14.43 -7.97
C GLN A 362 -9.53 -15.02 -6.70
N LEU A 363 -8.30 -14.62 -6.36
CA LEU A 363 -7.64 -15.06 -5.14
C LEU A 363 -8.36 -14.60 -3.88
N LEU A 364 -8.97 -13.41 -3.89
CA LEU A 364 -9.80 -12.93 -2.80
C LEU A 364 -11.04 -13.80 -2.61
N ASP A 365 -11.72 -14.17 -3.69
CA ASP A 365 -12.91 -15.03 -3.64
C ASP A 365 -12.55 -16.43 -3.12
N MET A 366 -11.48 -17.03 -3.67
CA MET A 366 -10.96 -18.33 -3.20
C MET A 366 -10.55 -18.30 -1.73
N HIS A 367 -9.86 -17.24 -1.29
CA HIS A 367 -9.44 -17.07 0.10
C HIS A 367 -10.65 -16.84 1.04
N SER A 368 -11.59 -15.96 0.66
CA SER A 368 -12.76 -15.62 1.47
C SER A 368 -13.75 -16.77 1.59
N SER A 369 -13.90 -17.58 0.54
CA SER A 369 -14.75 -18.78 0.53
C SER A 369 -14.10 -19.98 1.21
N ARG A 370 -12.80 -19.90 1.54
CA ARG A 370 -11.97 -21.02 2.02
C ARG A 370 -12.06 -22.23 1.08
N GLU A 371 -11.87 -21.99 -0.22
CA GLU A 371 -11.83 -23.05 -1.21
C GLU A 371 -10.69 -24.05 -0.90
N THR A 372 -11.00 -25.34 -1.04
CA THR A 372 -10.08 -26.44 -0.74
C THR A 372 -9.42 -26.97 -2.00
N PHE A 373 -8.10 -27.09 -1.98
CA PHE A 373 -7.26 -27.59 -3.06
C PHE A 373 -6.59 -28.89 -2.62
N GLY A 374 -7.35 -29.99 -2.63
CA GLY A 374 -6.97 -31.19 -1.89
C GLY A 374 -7.16 -30.97 -0.39
N ASP A 375 -6.17 -31.30 0.43
CA ASP A 375 -6.11 -30.92 1.84
C ASP A 375 -5.64 -29.47 2.07
N ALA A 376 -5.11 -28.77 1.06
CA ALA A 376 -4.57 -27.42 1.21
C ALA A 376 -5.61 -26.31 1.02
N ILE A 377 -5.48 -25.21 1.76
CA ILE A 377 -6.27 -23.97 1.62
C ILE A 377 -5.39 -22.76 1.38
N ILE A 378 -5.90 -21.74 0.69
CA ILE A 378 -5.19 -20.47 0.51
C ILE A 378 -5.32 -19.63 1.78
N VAL A 379 -4.22 -19.40 2.48
CA VAL A 379 -4.19 -18.60 3.73
C VAL A 379 -3.74 -17.17 3.51
N ALA A 380 -2.91 -16.95 2.49
CA ALA A 380 -2.45 -15.62 2.13
C ALA A 380 -2.08 -15.59 0.66
N TYR A 381 -2.17 -14.41 0.06
CA TYR A 381 -1.69 -14.19 -1.29
C TYR A 381 -1.19 -12.75 -1.42
N ARG A 382 -0.31 -12.54 -2.39
CA ARG A 382 0.20 -11.24 -2.78
C ARG A 382 0.01 -11.12 -4.28
N SER A 383 -0.92 -10.28 -4.69
CA SER A 383 -1.06 -9.82 -6.07
C SER A 383 -0.38 -8.46 -6.21
N GLY A 384 0.14 -8.15 -7.39
CA GLY A 384 0.48 -6.78 -7.76
C GLY A 384 -0.75 -5.85 -7.72
N GLY A 385 -0.53 -4.54 -7.71
CA GLY A 385 -1.62 -3.57 -7.89
C GLY A 385 -2.48 -3.25 -6.66
N LYS A 386 -2.04 -3.60 -5.43
CA LYS A 386 -2.74 -3.27 -4.17
C LYS A 386 -3.20 -1.81 -4.11
N MET A 387 -2.38 -0.89 -4.62
CA MET A 387 -2.69 0.54 -4.57
C MET A 387 -3.84 0.93 -5.50
N GLN A 388 -3.91 0.37 -6.70
CA GLN A 388 -5.02 0.62 -7.63
C GLN A 388 -6.33 0.02 -7.09
N ILE A 389 -6.25 -1.13 -6.41
CA ILE A 389 -7.42 -1.75 -5.76
C ILE A 389 -7.91 -0.86 -4.62
N PHE A 390 -7.00 -0.34 -3.79
CA PHE A 390 -7.35 0.59 -2.72
C PHE A 390 -8.12 1.81 -3.23
N THR A 391 -7.69 2.44 -4.33
CA THR A 391 -8.40 3.59 -4.93
C THR A 391 -9.82 3.22 -5.37
N ASN A 392 -9.99 2.07 -6.00
CA ASN A 392 -11.32 1.60 -6.43
C ASN A 392 -12.23 1.30 -5.23
N GLN A 393 -11.68 0.69 -4.17
CA GLN A 393 -12.42 0.43 -2.94
C GLN A 393 -12.78 1.72 -2.20
N LEU A 394 -11.88 2.71 -2.18
CA LEU A 394 -12.12 4.02 -1.57
C LEU A 394 -13.30 4.75 -2.25
N LEU A 395 -13.43 4.63 -3.57
CA LEU A 395 -14.57 5.16 -4.31
C LEU A 395 -15.87 4.39 -3.99
N ALA A 396 -15.80 3.07 -3.84
CA ALA A 396 -16.95 2.26 -3.43
C ALA A 396 -17.41 2.62 -2.01
N ASP A 397 -16.48 2.86 -1.08
CA ASP A 397 -16.77 3.22 0.31
C ASP A 397 -17.39 4.62 0.44
N ASN A 398 -17.19 5.51 -0.53
CA ASN A 398 -17.87 6.81 -0.56
C ASN A 398 -19.41 6.68 -0.67
N VAL A 399 -19.95 5.51 -1.06
CA VAL A 399 -21.40 5.25 -0.99
C VAL A 399 -21.91 5.35 0.45
N PHE A 400 -21.13 4.89 1.43
CA PHE A 400 -21.49 5.04 2.85
C PHE A 400 -21.48 6.51 3.29
N SER A 401 -20.55 7.32 2.76
CA SER A 401 -20.58 8.78 2.96
C SER A 401 -21.86 9.40 2.40
N GLY A 402 -22.28 8.98 1.21
CA GLY A 402 -23.54 9.41 0.60
C GLY A 402 -24.76 9.04 1.47
N GLY A 403 -24.77 7.82 1.99
CA GLY A 403 -25.79 7.36 2.95
C GLY A 403 -25.83 8.22 4.22
N ALA A 404 -24.67 8.55 4.79
CA ALA A 404 -24.57 9.41 5.97
C ALA A 404 -25.14 10.82 5.70
N PHE A 405 -24.86 11.40 4.53
CA PHE A 405 -25.41 12.69 4.14
C PHE A 405 -26.95 12.69 4.06
N ILE A 406 -27.55 11.61 3.53
CA ILE A 406 -29.00 11.45 3.49
C ILE A 406 -29.57 11.40 4.91
N VAL A 407 -28.96 10.62 5.80
CA VAL A 407 -29.42 10.51 7.20
C VAL A 407 -29.34 11.86 7.91
N VAL A 408 -28.23 12.60 7.76
CA VAL A 408 -28.06 13.94 8.33
C VAL A 408 -29.12 14.90 7.79
N PHE A 409 -29.40 14.88 6.49
CA PHE A 409 -30.44 15.69 5.88
C PHE A 409 -31.84 15.36 6.46
N LEU A 410 -32.18 14.08 6.62
CA LEU A 410 -33.44 13.66 7.23
C LEU A 410 -33.57 14.13 8.68
N ILE A 411 -32.49 14.02 9.48
CA ILE A 411 -32.47 14.52 10.86
C ILE A 411 -32.69 16.04 10.89
N LEU A 412 -32.00 16.79 10.02
CA LEU A 412 -32.18 18.24 9.90
C LEU A 412 -33.62 18.60 9.51
N TRP A 413 -34.22 17.86 8.58
CA TRP A 413 -35.61 18.05 8.19
C TRP A 413 -36.55 17.80 9.36
N PHE A 414 -36.48 16.65 10.02
CA PHE A 414 -37.36 16.35 11.15
C PHE A 414 -37.20 17.34 12.30
N HIS A 415 -35.97 17.80 12.58
CA HIS A 415 -35.71 18.78 13.63
C HIS A 415 -36.26 20.17 13.30
N THR A 416 -36.01 20.66 12.09
CA THR A 416 -36.46 22.01 11.68
C THR A 416 -37.94 22.06 11.32
N THR A 417 -38.59 20.90 11.14
CA THR A 417 -39.97 20.74 10.66
C THR A 417 -40.25 21.42 9.30
N SER A 418 -39.20 21.85 8.60
CA SER A 418 -39.26 22.62 7.37
C SER A 418 -38.21 22.12 6.38
N GLY A 419 -38.66 21.44 5.32
CA GLY A 419 -37.76 20.92 4.28
C GLY A 419 -36.97 22.02 3.56
N PHE A 420 -37.53 23.24 3.49
CA PHE A 420 -36.86 24.39 2.88
C PHE A 420 -35.60 24.80 3.67
N ILE A 421 -35.72 24.96 5.00
CA ILE A 421 -34.59 25.33 5.86
C ILE A 421 -33.55 24.20 5.88
N ALA A 422 -34.00 22.96 5.96
CA ALA A 422 -33.11 21.80 5.92
C ALA A 422 -32.31 21.69 4.62
N LEU A 423 -32.94 21.95 3.46
CA LEU A 423 -32.27 21.94 2.16
C LEU A 423 -31.16 23.00 2.06
N PHE A 424 -31.46 24.24 2.44
CA PHE A 424 -30.46 25.31 2.41
C PHE A 424 -29.33 25.09 3.42
N GLY A 425 -29.65 24.60 4.62
CA GLY A 425 -28.64 24.22 5.62
C GLY A 425 -27.72 23.10 5.12
N PHE A 426 -28.29 22.07 4.48
CA PHE A 426 -27.51 20.97 3.93
C PHE A 426 -26.66 21.40 2.72
N LEU A 427 -27.21 22.19 1.79
CA LEU A 427 -26.44 22.76 0.69
C LEU A 427 -25.30 23.64 1.17
N GLN A 428 -25.49 24.39 2.25
CA GLN A 428 -24.43 25.19 2.86
C GLN A 428 -23.28 24.32 3.39
N ILE A 429 -23.58 23.16 3.99
CA ILE A 429 -22.53 22.22 4.42
C ILE A 429 -21.71 21.73 3.23
N LEU A 430 -22.35 21.32 2.13
CA LEU A 430 -21.66 20.85 0.93
C LEU A 430 -20.84 21.95 0.25
N LEU A 431 -21.40 23.16 0.15
CA LEU A 431 -20.71 24.31 -0.45
C LEU A 431 -19.51 24.76 0.39
N ASN A 432 -19.58 24.66 1.72
CA ASN A 432 -18.42 24.95 2.58
C ASN A 432 -17.25 23.99 2.31
N LEU A 433 -17.53 22.71 2.04
CA LEU A 433 -16.50 21.74 1.64
C LEU A 433 -15.86 22.15 0.30
N GLY A 434 -16.69 22.55 -0.68
CA GLY A 434 -16.22 23.06 -1.97
C GLY A 434 -15.36 24.32 -1.86
N VAL A 435 -15.76 25.28 -1.03
CA VAL A 435 -14.97 26.49 -0.76
C VAL A 435 -13.65 26.15 -0.05
N ALA A 436 -13.66 25.24 0.93
CA ALA A 436 -12.44 24.79 1.59
C ALA A 436 -11.46 24.13 0.61
N TYR A 437 -11.96 23.31 -0.32
CA TYR A 437 -11.17 22.76 -1.42
C TYR A 437 -10.65 23.84 -2.37
N GLY A 438 -11.49 24.83 -2.70
CA GLY A 438 -11.09 25.99 -3.52
C GLY A 438 -9.94 26.77 -2.91
N ILE A 439 -10.03 27.08 -1.61
CA ILE A 439 -8.94 27.75 -0.87
C ILE A 439 -7.69 26.86 -0.82
N TYR A 440 -7.86 25.55 -0.59
CA TYR A 440 -6.76 24.59 -0.58
C TYR A 440 -5.95 24.62 -1.89
N MET A 441 -6.63 24.59 -3.02
CA MET A 441 -5.98 24.57 -4.34
C MET A 441 -5.51 25.95 -4.79
N ALA A 442 -6.32 26.99 -4.63
CA ALA A 442 -6.07 28.29 -5.24
C ALA A 442 -5.30 29.28 -4.34
N VAL A 443 -5.40 29.16 -3.01
CA VAL A 443 -4.69 30.05 -2.09
C VAL A 443 -3.42 29.40 -1.55
N PHE A 444 -3.52 28.14 -1.10
CA PHE A 444 -2.36 27.43 -0.54
C PHE A 444 -1.49 26.75 -1.59
N PHE A 445 -1.93 26.65 -2.84
CA PHE A 445 -1.18 26.07 -3.95
C PHE A 445 -0.61 24.68 -3.64
N LEU A 446 -1.33 23.88 -2.84
CA LEU A 446 -0.88 22.56 -2.44
C LEU A 446 -1.26 21.53 -3.52
N PRO A 447 -0.29 21.00 -4.30
CA PRO A 447 -0.57 20.08 -5.41
C PRO A 447 -1.03 18.71 -4.94
N PHE A 448 -0.61 18.30 -3.75
CA PHE A 448 -0.84 16.98 -3.24
C PHE A 448 -2.12 16.94 -2.40
N PHE A 449 -3.09 16.11 -2.78
CA PHE A 449 -4.30 15.87 -2.00
C PHE A 449 -4.31 14.41 -1.50
N PRO A 450 -3.84 14.13 -0.27
CA PRO A 450 -3.82 12.77 0.27
C PRO A 450 -5.23 12.23 0.53
N PHE A 451 -5.40 10.92 0.33
CA PHE A 451 -6.67 10.22 0.58
C PHE A 451 -7.20 10.42 2.01
N LEU A 452 -6.31 10.63 2.99
CA LEU A 452 -6.66 10.93 4.39
C LEU A 452 -7.56 12.17 4.54
N LYS A 453 -7.51 13.12 3.60
CA LYS A 453 -8.41 14.28 3.61
C LYS A 453 -9.86 13.90 3.34
N LEU A 454 -10.13 12.76 2.67
CA LEU A 454 -11.49 12.23 2.50
C LEU A 454 -12.05 11.69 3.81
N CYS A 455 -11.21 11.17 4.70
CA CYS A 455 -11.63 10.79 6.06
C CYS A 455 -12.14 12.00 6.86
N GLY A 456 -11.73 13.22 6.50
CA GLY A 456 -12.26 14.47 7.05
C GLY A 456 -13.78 14.60 6.91
N ASN A 457 -14.40 14.00 5.89
CA ASN A 457 -15.85 13.98 5.72
C ASN A 457 -16.57 13.20 6.84
N PHE A 458 -15.90 12.22 7.44
CA PHE A 458 -16.42 11.39 8.52
C PHE A 458 -16.02 11.91 9.92
N CYS A 459 -15.07 12.83 9.99
CA CYS A 459 -14.56 13.33 11.26
C CYS A 459 -15.48 14.46 11.79
N GLY A 460 -16.59 14.06 12.42
CA GLY A 460 -17.20 14.88 13.46
C GLY A 460 -16.21 14.95 14.62
N ARG A 461 -15.78 16.16 14.99
CA ARG A 461 -14.84 16.43 16.09
C ARG A 461 -15.38 15.84 17.40
N GLY A 462 -15.05 14.59 17.68
CA GLY A 462 -15.18 14.00 19.00
C GLY A 462 -14.04 14.54 19.84
N ASP A 463 -14.20 15.73 20.42
CA ASP A 463 -13.34 16.20 21.49
C ASP A 463 -13.43 15.20 22.64
N ARG A 464 -12.51 14.23 22.67
CA ARG A 464 -12.19 13.48 23.88
C ARG A 464 -11.23 14.36 24.66
N GLY A 465 -11.79 15.16 25.57
CA GLY A 465 -11.03 15.78 26.64
C GLY A 465 -10.26 14.71 27.41
N ARG A 466 -8.93 14.85 27.42
CA ARG A 466 -8.05 14.32 28.45
C ARG A 466 -7.11 15.42 28.87
#